data_AF-A0A6N2DMF4-F1
#
_entry.id   AF-A0A6N2DMF4-F1
#
_cell.length_a   1.000
_cell.length_b   1.000
_cell.length_c   1.000
_cell.angle_alpha   90.00
_cell.angle_beta   90.00
_cell.angle_gamma   90.00
#
_symmetry.space_group_name_H-M   'P 1'
#
loop_
_entity.id
_entity.type
_entity.pdbx_description
1 polymer ?
#
loop_
_entity_poly.entity_id
_entity_poly.type
_entity_poly.pdbx_seq_one_letter_code
_entity_poly.pdbx_strand_id
1 'polypeptide(L)'
;MGRGRMGWSRRPRLGARECHRGCHGARSRGECGRAMIHRPEIRRTTIVQAVILFAFWLALSGRFEPLFIVMGLVTAIAVTAVTHRITGRALRPDGDHLPIGSLPPALLRGVGFTVWMGGRVLVASVQLAVIALSPRMPLDPCTLRFRTQLRRPIARATLANAISLVPGTLTVDIEGDVFTVHALAPNQVDDLVSGRLQNKIAAVFLEDEQPPVDPSTIREGDVR
;
A
#
# COMPACT_ATOMS: atom_id res chain seq x y z
N MET A 1 -27.19 46.29 -1.52
CA MET A 1 -27.83 45.22 -0.71
C MET A 1 -27.94 43.97 -1.58
N GLY A 2 -27.63 42.72 -1.24
CA GLY A 2 -27.17 42.02 -0.04
C GLY A 2 -27.21 40.51 -0.35
N ARG A 3 -26.20 39.75 0.14
CA ARG A 3 -26.13 38.29 0.50
C ARG A 3 -27.10 37.30 -0.21
N GLY A 4 -26.73 36.11 -0.69
CA GLY A 4 -25.61 35.20 -0.44
C GLY A 4 -26.08 33.73 -0.55
N ARG A 5 -25.11 32.81 -0.71
CA ARG A 5 -25.16 31.32 -0.56
C ARG A 5 -25.86 30.51 -1.68
N MET A 6 -25.10 29.72 -2.45
CA MET A 6 -24.65 28.34 -2.13
C MET A 6 -25.81 27.35 -1.90
N GLY A 7 -26.09 26.53 -2.91
CA GLY A 7 -26.96 25.36 -2.83
C GLY A 7 -26.30 24.18 -3.52
N TRP A 8 -25.44 23.47 -2.78
CA TRP A 8 -24.89 22.17 -3.18
C TRP A 8 -26.00 21.11 -3.19
N SER A 9 -25.99 20.29 -4.23
CA SER A 9 -26.92 19.19 -4.47
C SER A 9 -26.86 18.16 -3.34
N ARG A 10 -28.03 17.91 -2.74
CA ARG A 10 -28.23 16.92 -1.66
C ARG A 10 -28.14 15.50 -2.23
N ARG A 11 -27.18 14.72 -1.72
CA ARG A 11 -27.21 13.25 -1.80
C ARG A 11 -28.36 12.69 -0.96
N PRO A 12 -29.08 11.66 -1.41
CA PRO A 12 -30.10 11.00 -0.60
C PRO A 12 -29.47 10.14 0.50
N ARG A 13 -29.86 10.41 1.76
CA ARG A 13 -29.64 9.53 2.91
C ARG A 13 -30.54 8.30 2.75
N LEU A 14 -29.97 7.16 2.35
CA LEU A 14 -30.69 5.88 2.39
C LEU A 14 -30.89 5.46 3.85
N GLY A 15 -32.17 5.32 4.20
CA GLY A 15 -32.67 5.14 5.55
C GLY A 15 -32.38 3.76 6.11
N ALA A 16 -31.84 3.75 7.33
CA ALA A 16 -31.91 2.63 8.26
C ALA A 16 -33.34 2.49 8.78
N ARG A 17 -34.29 2.03 7.95
CA ARG A 17 -35.67 1.72 8.38
C ARG A 17 -36.32 0.66 7.50
N GLU A 18 -35.77 -0.55 7.48
CA GLU A 18 -36.52 -1.72 6.96
C GLU A 18 -36.06 -2.98 7.72
N CYS A 19 -36.36 -3.02 9.03
CA CYS A 19 -36.22 -4.24 9.83
C CYS A 19 -37.26 -4.21 10.96
N HIS A 20 -38.53 -4.18 10.58
CA HIS A 20 -39.64 -4.35 11.51
C HIS A 20 -40.80 -5.02 10.79
N ARG A 21 -40.83 -6.36 10.85
CA ARG A 21 -42.03 -7.21 10.93
C ARG A 21 -41.58 -8.67 10.86
N GLY A 22 -41.55 -9.35 12.00
CA GLY A 22 -41.32 -10.79 12.02
C GLY A 22 -40.54 -11.38 13.20
N CYS A 23 -40.58 -10.81 14.40
CA CYS A 23 -40.04 -11.47 15.60
C CYS A 23 -41.05 -11.38 16.75
N HIS A 24 -42.09 -12.21 16.71
CA HIS A 24 -42.89 -12.54 17.88
C HIS A 24 -42.25 -13.76 18.56
N GLY A 25 -41.79 -13.58 19.80
CA GLY A 25 -41.54 -14.68 20.73
C GLY A 25 -40.16 -15.34 20.65
N ALA A 26 -39.11 -14.64 21.07
CA ALA A 26 -37.90 -15.30 21.60
C ALA A 26 -37.19 -14.38 22.61
N ARG A 27 -37.26 -14.81 23.86
CA ARG A 27 -36.59 -14.28 25.04
C ARG A 27 -35.09 -14.60 24.95
N SER A 28 -34.26 -13.67 24.45
CA SER A 28 -32.87 -13.39 24.87
C SER A 28 -32.18 -12.48 23.85
N ARG A 29 -31.92 -11.22 24.22
CA ARG A 29 -31.20 -10.23 23.38
C ARG A 29 -29.68 -10.48 23.32
N GLY A 30 -29.19 -11.63 23.79
CA GLY A 30 -27.76 -11.92 23.97
C GLY A 30 -27.16 -12.94 23.00
N GLU A 31 -27.97 -13.67 22.23
CA GLU A 31 -27.49 -14.88 21.53
C GLU A 31 -27.55 -14.81 19.99
N CYS A 32 -28.18 -13.78 19.42
CA CYS A 32 -28.16 -13.52 17.97
C CYS A 32 -26.88 -12.77 17.52
N GLY A 33 -25.74 -13.14 18.09
CA GLY A 33 -24.42 -12.58 17.75
C GLY A 33 -23.34 -13.63 17.50
N ARG A 34 -23.71 -14.92 17.49
CA ARG A 34 -22.73 -16.03 17.42
C ARG A 34 -22.99 -17.07 16.33
N ALA A 35 -23.95 -16.85 15.44
CA ALA A 35 -24.16 -17.73 14.32
C ALA A 35 -23.10 -17.48 13.23
N MET A 36 -22.05 -18.29 13.31
CA MET A 36 -21.45 -18.96 12.16
C MET A 36 -20.68 -18.08 11.16
N ILE A 37 -19.47 -17.67 11.54
CA ILE A 37 -18.43 -17.44 10.53
C ILE A 37 -17.60 -18.71 10.42
N HIS A 38 -18.09 -19.66 9.63
CA HIS A 38 -17.21 -20.64 9.01
C HIS A 38 -16.20 -19.83 8.16
N ARG A 39 -15.00 -19.60 8.70
CA ARG A 39 -13.87 -18.91 8.04
C ARG A 39 -12.88 -19.94 7.44
N PRO A 40 -13.20 -20.71 6.38
CA PRO A 40 -12.21 -21.61 5.77
C PRO A 40 -11.05 -20.84 5.14
N GLU A 41 -11.26 -19.59 4.70
CA GLU A 41 -10.20 -18.76 4.10
C GLU A 41 -9.17 -18.25 5.11
N ILE A 42 -9.58 -17.83 6.31
CA ILE A 42 -8.65 -17.35 7.35
C ILE A 42 -7.65 -18.44 7.74
N ARG A 43 -8.10 -19.69 7.84
CA ARG A 43 -7.23 -20.80 8.25
C ARG A 43 -6.12 -21.03 7.23
N ARG A 44 -6.41 -20.89 5.93
CA ARG A 44 -5.40 -21.06 4.86
C ARG A 44 -4.34 -19.97 4.91
N THR A 45 -4.73 -18.69 5.00
CA THR A 45 -3.77 -17.57 5.08
C THR A 45 -2.92 -17.63 6.35
N THR A 46 -3.51 -18.03 7.47
CA THR A 46 -2.80 -18.19 8.75
C THR A 46 -1.75 -19.29 8.67
N ILE A 47 -2.08 -20.44 8.06
CA ILE A 47 -1.14 -21.55 7.87
C ILE A 47 -0.01 -21.14 6.92
N VAL A 48 -0.34 -20.50 5.79
CA VAL A 48 0.66 -20.02 4.83
C VAL A 48 1.60 -19.00 5.50
N GLN A 49 1.08 -18.06 6.28
CA GLN A 49 1.89 -17.09 7.02
C GLN A 49 2.81 -17.77 8.03
N ALA A 50 2.30 -18.75 8.81
CA ALA A 50 3.11 -19.48 9.77
C ALA A 50 4.23 -20.29 9.09
N VAL A 51 3.93 -20.94 7.96
CA VAL A 51 4.92 -21.69 7.17
C VAL A 51 5.99 -20.77 6.59
N ILE A 52 5.60 -19.63 6.02
CA ILE A 52 6.56 -18.64 5.48
C ILE A 52 7.45 -18.08 6.58
N LEU A 53 6.87 -17.70 7.73
CA LEU A 53 7.63 -17.19 8.88
C LEU A 53 8.61 -18.24 9.42
N PHE A 54 8.17 -19.49 9.52
CA PHE A 54 9.01 -20.58 10.00
C PHE A 54 10.15 -20.89 9.00
N ALA A 55 9.85 -20.92 7.70
CA ALA A 55 10.87 -21.09 6.66
C ALA A 55 11.87 -19.93 6.65
N PHE A 56 11.40 -18.69 6.80
CA PHE A 56 12.25 -17.51 6.93
C PHE A 56 13.13 -17.59 8.19
N TRP A 57 12.57 -18.02 9.32
CA TRP A 57 13.32 -18.23 10.55
C TRP A 57 14.40 -19.32 10.39
N LEU A 58 14.10 -20.44 9.72
CA LEU A 58 15.09 -21.48 9.41
C LEU A 58 16.21 -20.95 8.50
N ALA A 59 15.85 -20.18 7.47
CA ALA A 59 16.82 -19.57 6.55
C ALA A 59 17.78 -18.61 7.27
N LEU A 60 17.28 -17.83 8.23
CA LEU A 60 18.11 -16.95 9.06
C LEU A 60 18.93 -17.70 10.10
N SER A 61 18.33 -18.69 10.76
CA SER A 61 18.98 -19.40 11.85
C SER A 61 20.08 -20.34 11.34
N GLY A 62 19.90 -20.97 10.17
CA GLY A 62 20.86 -21.93 9.59
C GLY A 62 21.14 -23.16 10.46
N ARG A 63 20.35 -23.36 11.53
CA ARG A 63 20.56 -24.36 12.58
C ARG A 63 19.38 -25.31 12.63
N PHE A 64 19.68 -26.61 12.60
CA PHE A 64 18.69 -27.67 12.54
C PHE A 64 18.62 -28.50 13.82
N GLU A 65 19.18 -28.03 14.94
CA GLU A 65 19.02 -28.75 16.20
C GLU A 65 17.55 -28.69 16.70
N PRO A 66 17.04 -29.75 17.34
CA PRO A 66 15.63 -29.86 17.72
C PRO A 66 15.12 -28.71 18.59
N LEU A 67 15.97 -28.18 19.48
CA LEU A 67 15.62 -27.06 20.35
C LEU A 67 15.34 -25.78 19.55
N PHE A 68 16.14 -25.50 18.52
CA PHE A 68 15.92 -24.33 17.68
C PHE A 68 14.63 -24.49 16.88
N ILE A 69 14.35 -25.67 16.32
CA ILE A 69 13.12 -25.95 15.57
C ILE A 69 11.86 -25.69 16.42
N VAL A 70 11.84 -26.16 17.67
CA VAL A 70 10.70 -25.93 18.58
C VAL A 70 10.53 -24.44 18.89
N MET A 71 11.62 -23.72 19.16
CA MET A 71 11.59 -22.28 19.39
C MET A 71 11.08 -21.50 18.17
N GLY A 72 11.53 -21.88 16.96
CA GLY A 72 11.05 -21.32 15.70
C GLY A 72 9.56 -21.56 15.48
N LEU A 73 9.09 -22.76 15.80
CA LEU A 73 7.67 -23.10 15.67
C LEU A 73 6.80 -22.29 16.66
N VAL A 74 7.20 -22.23 17.93
CA VAL A 74 6.47 -21.47 18.96
C VAL A 74 6.42 -19.99 18.62
N THR A 75 7.54 -19.41 18.18
CA THR A 75 7.60 -17.99 17.78
C THR A 75 6.77 -17.71 16.53
N ALA A 76 6.83 -18.56 15.51
CA ALA A 76 6.00 -18.40 14.30
C ALA A 76 4.49 -18.44 14.62
N ILE A 77 4.06 -19.34 15.51
CA ILE A 77 2.67 -19.41 15.98
C ILE A 77 2.29 -18.15 16.77
N ALA A 78 3.15 -17.71 17.70
CA ALA A 78 2.90 -16.53 18.52
C ALA A 78 2.76 -15.26 17.67
N VAL A 79 3.69 -15.04 16.74
CA VAL A 79 3.65 -13.91 15.78
C VAL A 79 2.38 -13.97 14.95
N THR A 80 2.02 -15.14 14.43
CA THR A 80 0.81 -15.32 13.62
C THR A 80 -0.46 -15.00 14.43
N ALA A 81 -0.52 -15.43 15.69
CA ALA A 81 -1.66 -15.14 16.58
C ALA A 81 -1.80 -13.64 16.87
N VAL A 82 -0.68 -12.94 17.11
CA VAL A 82 -0.67 -11.49 17.33
C VAL A 82 -1.07 -10.75 16.04
N THR A 83 -0.45 -11.09 14.91
CA THR A 83 -0.75 -10.48 13.61
C THR A 83 -2.22 -10.66 13.24
N HIS A 84 -2.80 -11.84 13.45
CA HIS A 84 -4.22 -12.07 13.17
C HIS A 84 -5.13 -11.13 14.01
N ARG A 85 -4.75 -10.83 15.26
CA ARG A 85 -5.51 -9.88 16.10
C ARG A 85 -5.41 -8.43 15.61
N ILE A 86 -4.29 -8.05 15.00
CA ILE A 86 -4.05 -6.68 14.50
C ILE A 86 -4.66 -6.52 13.10
N THR A 87 -4.32 -7.42 12.19
CA THR A 87 -4.81 -7.45 10.80
C THR A 87 -6.32 -7.58 10.73
N GLY A 88 -6.94 -8.37 11.62
CA GLY A 88 -8.41 -8.50 11.69
C GLY A 88 -9.15 -7.20 12.06
N ARG A 89 -8.43 -6.15 12.51
CA ARG A 89 -8.99 -4.82 12.82
C ARG A 89 -8.51 -3.73 11.86
N ALA A 90 -7.28 -3.85 11.33
CA ALA A 90 -6.65 -2.83 10.50
C ALA A 90 -6.86 -3.05 8.99
N LEU A 91 -6.96 -4.31 8.54
CA LEU A 91 -7.27 -4.65 7.15
C LEU A 91 -8.73 -5.12 7.11
N ARG A 92 -9.65 -4.18 6.88
CA ARG A 92 -10.98 -4.53 6.40
C ARG A 92 -10.79 -5.33 5.09
N PRO A 93 -11.32 -6.56 5.00
CA PRO A 93 -11.17 -7.39 3.81
C PRO A 93 -12.16 -6.91 2.75
N ASP A 94 -12.01 -5.67 2.28
CA ASP A 94 -12.62 -5.28 1.02
C ASP A 94 -11.73 -5.84 -0.11
N GLY A 95 -11.93 -7.13 -0.37
CA GLY A 95 -12.04 -7.63 -1.74
C GLY A 95 -10.80 -7.97 -2.56
N ASP A 96 -9.59 -8.12 -2.00
CA ASP A 96 -8.41 -8.31 -2.87
C ASP A 96 -7.36 -9.28 -2.35
N HIS A 97 -7.76 -10.54 -2.19
CA HIS A 97 -6.80 -11.65 -2.19
C HIS A 97 -6.31 -11.84 -3.62
N LEU A 98 -5.01 -11.66 -3.86
CA LEU A 98 -4.39 -12.20 -5.08
C LEU A 98 -4.76 -13.69 -5.13
N PRO A 99 -5.49 -14.18 -6.15
CA PRO A 99 -5.87 -15.58 -6.21
C PRO A 99 -4.60 -16.41 -6.11
N ILE A 100 -4.57 -17.40 -5.21
CA ILE A 100 -3.37 -18.20 -4.90
C ILE A 100 -2.76 -18.83 -6.17
N GLY A 101 -3.56 -19.07 -7.21
CA GLY A 101 -3.08 -19.51 -8.54
C GLY A 101 -2.30 -18.47 -9.35
N SER A 102 -2.33 -17.20 -8.96
CA SER A 102 -1.60 -16.08 -9.60
C SER A 102 -0.33 -15.67 -8.85
N LEU A 103 0.01 -16.37 -7.76
CA LEU A 103 1.24 -16.14 -6.98
C LEU A 103 2.52 -16.25 -7.82
N PRO A 104 2.71 -17.25 -8.71
CA PRO A 104 3.95 -17.35 -9.49
C PRO A 104 4.18 -16.15 -10.44
N PRO A 105 3.22 -15.72 -11.29
CA PRO A 105 3.43 -14.56 -12.14
C PRO A 105 3.46 -13.24 -11.36
N ALA A 106 2.70 -13.10 -10.27
CA ALA A 106 2.78 -11.91 -9.41
C ALA A 106 4.15 -11.79 -8.73
N LEU A 107 4.72 -12.90 -8.25
CA LEU A 107 6.07 -12.92 -7.67
C LEU A 107 7.13 -12.56 -8.72
N LEU A 108 7.02 -13.09 -9.93
CA LEU A 108 7.97 -12.78 -11.02
C LEU A 108 7.92 -11.29 -11.39
N ARG A 109 6.70 -10.71 -11.51
CA ARG A 109 6.54 -9.26 -11.73
C ARG A 109 7.08 -8.45 -10.56
N GLY A 110 6.86 -8.90 -9.34
CA GLY A 110 7.41 -8.28 -8.12
C GLY A 110 8.94 -8.27 -8.10
N VAL A 111 9.59 -9.39 -8.45
CA VAL A 111 11.05 -9.47 -8.58
C VAL A 111 11.53 -8.54 -9.68
N GLY A 112 10.88 -8.54 -10.85
CA GLY A 112 11.21 -7.63 -11.95
C GLY A 112 11.08 -6.15 -11.56
N PHE A 113 10.05 -5.80 -10.80
CA PHE A 113 9.89 -4.47 -10.21
C PHE A 113 11.02 -4.14 -9.24
N THR A 114 11.34 -5.03 -8.31
CA THR A 114 12.41 -4.83 -7.31
C THR A 114 13.78 -4.64 -7.96
N VAL A 115 14.13 -5.45 -8.97
CA VAL A 115 15.40 -5.31 -9.70
C VAL A 115 15.46 -3.99 -10.45
N TRP A 116 14.39 -3.63 -11.16
CA TRP A 116 14.31 -2.34 -11.85
C TRP A 116 14.41 -1.16 -10.88
N MET A 117 13.74 -1.25 -9.73
CA MET A 117 13.76 -0.23 -8.69
C MET A 117 15.15 -0.11 -8.05
N GLY A 118 15.82 -1.23 -7.79
CA GLY A 118 17.21 -1.24 -7.30
C GLY A 118 18.16 -0.50 -8.24
N GLY A 119 18.02 -0.71 -9.56
CA GLY A 119 18.77 0.05 -10.56
C GLY A 119 18.51 1.56 -10.46
N ARG A 120 17.25 1.98 -10.30
CA ARG A 120 16.90 3.40 -10.14
C ARG A 120 17.47 4.02 -8.87
N VAL A 121 17.38 3.30 -7.74
CA VAL A 121 17.94 3.77 -6.47
C VAL A 121 19.45 3.97 -6.58
N LEU A 122 20.17 3.06 -7.23
CA LEU A 122 21.61 3.20 -7.45
C LEU A 122 21.95 4.43 -8.32
N VAL A 123 21.27 4.59 -9.46
CA VAL A 123 21.50 5.72 -10.37
C VAL A 123 21.19 7.05 -9.68
N ALA A 124 20.05 7.15 -8.99
CA ALA A 124 19.66 8.35 -8.25
C ALA A 124 20.63 8.64 -7.09
N SER A 125 21.13 7.61 -6.40
CA SER A 125 22.13 7.78 -5.33
C SER A 125 23.43 8.37 -5.87
N VAL A 126 23.89 7.90 -7.03
CA VAL A 126 25.10 8.44 -7.68
C VAL A 126 24.87 9.89 -8.12
N GLN A 127 23.72 10.19 -8.73
CA GLN A 127 23.39 11.57 -9.12
C GLN A 127 23.34 12.50 -7.90
N LEU A 128 22.71 12.07 -6.81
CA LEU A 128 22.67 12.84 -5.57
C LEU A 128 24.07 13.04 -4.98
N ALA A 129 24.92 12.01 -4.99
CA ALA A 129 26.29 12.11 -4.52
C ALA A 129 27.13 13.10 -5.36
N VAL A 130 26.96 13.10 -6.68
CA VAL A 130 27.61 14.07 -7.59
C VAL A 130 27.16 15.49 -7.28
N ILE A 131 25.85 15.71 -7.08
CA ILE A 131 25.31 17.03 -6.72
C ILE A 131 25.86 17.48 -5.36
N ALA A 132 25.87 16.58 -4.37
CA ALA A 132 26.37 16.86 -3.02
C ALA A 132 27.87 17.17 -2.96
N LEU A 133 28.69 16.54 -3.82
CA LEU A 133 30.12 16.84 -3.94
C LEU A 133 30.42 18.06 -4.83
N SER A 134 29.44 18.54 -5.60
CA SER A 134 29.65 19.65 -6.51
C SER A 134 29.73 20.98 -5.74
N PRO A 135 30.78 21.80 -5.92
CA PRO A 135 30.91 23.09 -5.21
C PRO A 135 29.83 24.10 -5.58
N ARG A 136 29.21 23.93 -6.76
CA ARG A 136 28.17 24.82 -7.30
C ARG A 136 26.75 24.43 -6.88
N MET A 137 26.58 23.24 -6.29
CA MET A 137 25.33 22.68 -5.74
C MET A 137 24.05 23.13 -6.48
N PRO A 138 23.89 22.80 -7.77
CA PRO A 138 22.71 23.18 -8.55
C PRO A 138 21.50 22.35 -8.08
N LEU A 139 20.75 22.90 -7.13
CA LEU A 139 19.51 22.33 -6.63
C LEU A 139 18.35 23.15 -7.18
N ASP A 140 17.36 22.46 -7.74
CA ASP A 140 16.14 23.08 -8.25
C ASP A 140 14.94 22.30 -7.69
N PRO A 141 14.59 22.56 -6.42
CA PRO A 141 13.57 21.79 -5.74
C PRO A 141 12.18 22.14 -6.26
N CYS A 142 11.43 21.10 -6.65
CA CYS A 142 10.09 21.25 -7.18
C CYS A 142 9.10 20.36 -6.41
N THR A 143 7.84 20.76 -6.40
CA THR A 143 6.76 19.98 -5.78
C THR A 143 5.74 19.58 -6.84
N LEU A 144 5.51 18.29 -6.98
CA LEU A 144 4.56 17.69 -7.92
C LEU A 144 3.33 17.21 -7.15
N ARG A 145 2.13 17.59 -7.62
CA ARG A 145 0.88 17.06 -7.08
C ARG A 145 0.10 16.32 -8.16
N PHE A 146 -0.03 15.01 -8.03
CA PHE A 146 -0.72 14.19 -9.03
C PHE A 146 -1.78 13.28 -8.42
N ARG A 147 -2.76 12.90 -9.24
CA ARG A 147 -3.80 11.94 -8.86
C ARG A 147 -3.47 10.57 -9.46
N THR A 148 -3.57 9.52 -8.65
CA THR A 148 -3.47 8.13 -9.10
C THR A 148 -4.85 7.48 -9.14
N GLN A 149 -5.06 6.59 -10.09
CA GLN A 149 -6.25 5.74 -10.20
C GLN A 149 -6.04 4.37 -9.51
N LEU A 150 -4.93 4.20 -8.76
CA LEU A 150 -4.69 2.97 -8.00
C LEU A 150 -5.78 2.77 -6.93
N ARG A 151 -6.51 1.65 -7.06
CA ARG A 151 -7.65 1.30 -6.23
C ARG A 151 -7.22 0.63 -4.93
N ARG A 152 -6.18 -0.23 -4.96
CA ARG A 152 -5.79 -1.00 -3.78
C ARG A 152 -5.00 -0.13 -2.79
N PRO A 153 -5.34 -0.15 -1.49
CA PRO A 153 -4.57 0.57 -0.47
C PRO A 153 -3.10 0.14 -0.42
N ILE A 154 -2.82 -1.15 -0.64
CA ILE A 154 -1.45 -1.67 -0.65
C ILE A 154 -0.65 -1.17 -1.85
N ALA A 155 -1.26 -1.04 -3.03
CA ALA A 155 -0.59 -0.50 -4.21
C ALA A 155 -0.23 0.98 -4.03
N ARG A 156 -1.14 1.77 -3.45
CA ARG A 156 -0.87 3.18 -3.07
C ARG A 156 0.25 3.31 -2.04
N ALA A 157 0.26 2.44 -1.03
CA ALA A 157 1.34 2.42 -0.04
C ALA A 157 2.68 2.03 -0.69
N THR A 158 2.70 1.04 -1.59
CA THR A 158 3.90 0.67 -2.34
C THR A 158 4.39 1.82 -3.23
N LEU A 159 3.49 2.57 -3.87
CA LEU A 159 3.86 3.75 -4.65
C LEU A 159 4.52 4.83 -3.78
N ALA A 160 3.92 5.18 -2.63
CA ALA A 160 4.49 6.15 -1.70
C ALA A 160 5.89 5.74 -1.22
N ASN A 161 6.05 4.47 -0.84
CA ASN A 161 7.31 3.92 -0.40
C ASN A 161 8.34 3.89 -1.52
N ALA A 162 7.94 3.53 -2.74
CA ALA A 162 8.83 3.52 -3.89
C ALA A 162 9.36 4.92 -4.20
N ILE A 163 8.50 5.93 -4.19
CA ILE A 163 8.92 7.34 -4.39
C ILE A 163 9.94 7.75 -3.33
N SER A 164 9.65 7.46 -2.06
CA SER A 164 10.52 7.85 -0.94
C SER A 164 11.83 7.05 -0.88
N LEU A 165 11.90 5.90 -1.57
CA LEU A 165 13.10 5.09 -1.67
C LEU A 165 14.11 5.64 -2.68
N VAL A 166 13.65 6.41 -3.67
CA VAL A 166 14.54 7.07 -4.63
C VAL A 166 15.15 8.30 -3.95
N PRO A 167 16.45 8.32 -3.69
CA PRO A 167 17.09 9.46 -3.03
C PRO A 167 16.97 10.69 -3.93
N GLY A 168 16.44 11.79 -3.38
CA GLY A 168 16.11 13.00 -4.14
C GLY A 168 14.61 13.19 -4.39
N THR A 169 13.76 12.25 -4.00
CA THR A 169 12.29 12.43 -3.95
C THR A 169 11.71 11.98 -2.62
N LEU A 170 10.66 12.66 -2.15
CA LEU A 170 9.97 12.35 -0.90
C LEU A 170 8.46 12.52 -1.08
N THR A 171 7.69 11.55 -0.61
CA THR A 171 6.23 11.72 -0.53
C THR A 171 5.90 12.54 0.72
N VAL A 172 5.35 13.74 0.53
CA VAL A 172 5.02 14.67 1.62
C VAL A 172 3.66 14.36 2.21
N ASP A 173 2.67 14.13 1.35
CA ASP A 173 1.29 13.92 1.77
C ASP A 173 0.53 13.01 0.80
N ILE A 174 -0.44 12.27 1.34
CA ILE A 174 -1.31 11.36 0.61
C ILE A 174 -2.75 11.60 1.06
N GLU A 175 -3.50 12.33 0.23
CA GLU A 175 -4.90 12.64 0.49
C GLU A 175 -5.80 11.81 -0.44
N GLY A 176 -6.18 10.61 0.02
CA GLY A 176 -7.03 9.69 -0.74
C GLY A 176 -6.34 9.13 -1.98
N ASP A 177 -6.64 9.72 -3.14
CA ASP A 177 -6.08 9.38 -4.45
C ASP A 177 -5.07 10.42 -4.96
N VAL A 178 -4.79 11.46 -4.18
CA VAL A 178 -3.87 12.55 -4.54
C VAL A 178 -2.57 12.41 -3.75
N PHE A 179 -1.45 12.43 -4.49
CA PHE A 179 -0.10 12.34 -3.96
C PHE A 179 0.58 13.70 -4.11
N THR A 180 1.21 14.15 -3.03
CA THR A 180 2.09 15.33 -3.03
C THR A 180 3.52 14.85 -2.84
N VAL A 181 4.35 15.08 -3.85
CA VAL A 181 5.75 14.64 -3.88
C VAL A 181 6.66 15.85 -3.98
N HIS A 182 7.65 15.89 -3.12
CA HIS A 182 8.73 16.85 -3.19
C HIS A 182 9.95 16.20 -3.87
N ALA A 183 10.56 16.90 -4.81
CA ALA A 183 11.75 16.45 -5.51
C ALA A 183 12.84 17.50 -5.39
N LEU A 184 14.07 17.03 -5.28
CA LEU A 184 15.26 17.87 -5.14
C LEU A 184 15.75 18.42 -6.48
N ALA A 185 15.37 17.75 -7.57
CA ALA A 185 15.63 18.18 -8.94
C ALA A 185 14.52 17.66 -9.87
N PRO A 186 14.17 18.42 -10.93
CA PRO A 186 13.07 18.06 -11.84
C PRO A 186 13.33 16.76 -12.61
N ASN A 187 14.59 16.41 -12.89
CA ASN A 187 14.93 15.14 -13.54
C ASN A 187 14.59 13.89 -12.71
N GLN A 188 14.41 14.02 -11.38
CA GLN A 188 14.08 12.88 -10.52
C GLN A 188 12.60 12.47 -10.62
N VAL A 189 11.74 13.34 -11.16
CA VAL A 189 10.30 13.07 -11.31
C VAL A 189 9.92 12.56 -12.70
N ASP A 190 10.86 12.41 -13.64
CA ASP A 190 10.58 11.99 -15.02
C ASP A 190 9.78 10.68 -15.09
N ASP A 191 10.10 9.69 -14.26
CA ASP A 191 9.39 8.41 -14.24
C ASP A 191 8.00 8.48 -13.60
N LEU A 192 7.74 9.51 -12.78
CA LEU A 192 6.43 9.83 -12.25
C LEU A 192 5.59 10.55 -13.30
N VAL A 193 6.19 11.53 -13.98
CA VAL A 193 5.56 12.29 -15.08
C VAL A 193 5.17 11.35 -16.20
N SER A 194 6.06 10.44 -16.60
CA SER A 194 5.81 9.47 -17.67
C SER A 194 4.85 8.33 -17.30
N GLY A 195 4.42 8.22 -16.04
CA GLY A 195 3.59 7.11 -15.56
C GLY A 195 4.33 5.76 -15.43
N ARG A 196 5.65 5.71 -15.68
CA ARG A 196 6.41 4.44 -15.75
C ARG A 196 6.46 3.74 -14.40
N LEU A 197 6.64 4.50 -13.32
CA LEU A 197 6.67 3.93 -11.96
C LEU A 197 5.29 3.38 -11.58
N GLN A 198 4.25 4.16 -11.84
CA GLN A 198 2.87 3.81 -11.52
C GLN A 198 2.43 2.57 -12.30
N ASN A 199 2.78 2.46 -13.59
CA ASN A 199 2.41 1.32 -14.43
C ASN A 199 3.12 0.03 -14.03
N LYS A 200 4.38 0.10 -13.58
CA LYS A 200 5.07 -1.07 -13.04
C LYS A 200 4.41 -1.58 -11.75
N ILE A 201 3.94 -0.68 -10.90
CA ILE A 201 3.23 -1.04 -9.67
C ILE A 201 1.85 -1.60 -10.01
N ALA A 202 1.11 -0.98 -10.94
CA ALA A 202 -0.17 -1.48 -11.42
C ALA A 202 -0.04 -2.90 -11.97
N ALA A 203 1.01 -3.20 -12.74
CA ALA A 203 1.28 -4.54 -13.25
C ALA A 203 1.54 -5.59 -12.15
N VAL A 204 2.18 -5.21 -11.03
CA VAL A 204 2.42 -6.10 -9.89
C VAL A 204 1.11 -6.41 -9.15
N PHE A 205 0.25 -5.40 -9.00
CA PHE A 205 -1.01 -5.52 -8.24
C PHE A 205 -2.24 -5.86 -9.10
N LEU A 206 -2.05 -6.15 -10.39
CA LEU A 206 -3.12 -6.43 -11.36
C LEU A 206 -4.16 -5.30 -11.41
N GLU A 207 -3.68 -4.06 -11.46
CA GLU A 207 -4.50 -2.86 -11.63
C GLU A 207 -4.36 -2.27 -13.03
N ASP A 208 -5.29 -1.39 -13.39
CA ASP A 208 -5.32 -0.72 -14.69
C ASP A 208 -4.11 0.22 -14.87
N GLU A 209 -3.66 0.37 -16.11
CA GLU A 209 -2.59 1.29 -16.45
C GLU A 209 -2.98 2.74 -16.12
N GLN A 210 -1.99 3.47 -15.62
CA GLN A 210 -2.13 4.83 -15.16
C GLN A 210 -1.74 5.77 -16.30
N PRO A 211 -2.53 6.84 -16.53
CA PRO A 211 -2.17 7.84 -17.51
C PRO A 211 -0.89 8.58 -17.09
N PRO A 212 -0.13 9.15 -18.05
CA PRO A 212 0.95 10.07 -17.74
C PRO A 212 0.43 11.23 -16.88
N VAL A 213 1.27 11.68 -15.95
CA VAL A 213 0.94 12.83 -15.10
C VAL A 213 1.17 14.11 -15.90
N ASP A 214 0.21 15.02 -15.85
CA ASP A 214 0.32 16.33 -16.52
C ASP A 214 1.47 17.17 -15.92
N PRO A 215 2.46 17.59 -16.72
CA PRO A 215 3.55 18.45 -16.27
C PRO A 215 3.09 19.78 -15.67
N SER A 216 1.89 20.27 -16.01
CA SER A 216 1.32 21.51 -15.43
C SER A 216 1.10 21.45 -13.91
N THR A 217 1.14 20.24 -13.34
CA THR A 217 1.01 20.01 -11.90
C THR A 217 2.32 20.17 -11.12
N ILE A 218 3.44 20.31 -11.82
CA ILE A 218 4.74 20.65 -11.21
C ILE A 218 4.70 22.14 -10.84
N ARG A 219 4.84 22.42 -9.55
CA ARG A 219 5.00 23.76 -9.02
C ARG A 219 6.44 23.93 -8.55
N GLU A 220 7.16 24.85 -9.19
CA GLU A 220 8.45 25.35 -8.71
C GLU A 220 8.26 25.92 -7.29
N GLY A 221 9.17 25.60 -6.38
CA GLY A 221 9.00 25.69 -4.92
C GLY A 221 8.24 26.90 -4.37
N ASP A 222 7.11 26.63 -3.71
CA ASP A 222 6.55 27.44 -2.62
C ASP A 222 6.86 26.71 -1.31
N VAL A 223 8.10 26.82 -0.86
CA VAL A 223 8.51 26.41 0.49
C VAL A 223 9.01 27.68 1.19
N ARG A 224 8.05 28.42 1.77
CA ARG A 224 8.30 29.53 2.70
C ARG A 224 8.65 29.02 4.09
#